data_AF-A0AA39YT83-F1
#
_entry.id   AF-A0AA39YT83-F1
#
_cell.length_a   1.000
_cell.length_b   1.000
_cell.length_c   1.000
_cell.angle_alpha   90.00
_cell.angle_beta   90.00
_cell.angle_gamma   90.00
#
_symmetry.space_group_name_H-M   'P 1'
#
loop_
_entity.id
_entity.type
_entity.pdbx_description
1 polymer ?
#
loop_
_entity_poly.entity_id
_entity_poly.type
_entity_poly.pdbx_seq_one_letter_code
_entity_poly.pdbx_strand_id
1 'polypeptide(L)'
;MDESTTAPAASFTTTTTTNAPRTPIATAATAFLTSYARAMHLADPSTSAQATNIPLIAAALGAHYGAGCTAYTLSHRASFPSADAWVPGIATHLERFDRCGLGYDIFLARHRVEPVSEGSALCWATWRIRPRAGSGTEGWEWENVYAYRRAPTGTVGGGGGGGGEKAGRKIGGEGADAWEKPEGWWEFIVSDNEISGLLARVPNFMEL
;
A
#
# COMPACT_ATOMS: atom_id res chain seq x y z
N MET A 1 -39.27 -29.35 -19.25
CA MET A 1 -38.11 -29.68 -18.40
C MET A 1 -37.11 -28.59 -18.66
N ASP A 2 -37.06 -27.62 -17.76
CA ASP A 2 -36.23 -26.44 -17.87
C ASP A 2 -35.47 -26.35 -16.54
N GLU A 3 -34.24 -26.86 -16.52
CA GLU A 3 -33.35 -26.78 -15.37
C GLU A 3 -32.20 -25.82 -15.71
N SER A 4 -32.48 -24.54 -15.48
CA SER A 4 -31.46 -23.50 -15.39
C SER A 4 -30.66 -23.72 -14.12
N THR A 5 -29.48 -24.34 -14.25
CA THR A 5 -28.53 -24.49 -13.13
C THR A 5 -27.62 -23.27 -13.09
N THR A 6 -27.98 -22.30 -12.24
CA THR A 6 -27.12 -21.18 -11.88
C THR A 6 -26.00 -21.69 -10.98
N ALA A 7 -24.75 -21.61 -11.45
CA ALA A 7 -23.58 -21.90 -10.63
C ALA A 7 -23.44 -20.86 -9.49
N PRO A 8 -23.14 -21.26 -8.25
CA PRO A 8 -23.00 -20.31 -7.14
C PRO A 8 -21.70 -19.49 -7.28
N ALA A 9 -21.79 -18.21 -6.94
CA ALA A 9 -20.68 -17.29 -6.87
C ALA A 9 -19.62 -17.78 -5.87
N ALA A 10 -18.36 -17.82 -6.30
CA ALA A 10 -17.23 -18.20 -5.46
C ALA A 10 -17.09 -17.22 -4.30
N SER A 11 -17.34 -17.70 -3.08
CA SER A 11 -17.10 -16.97 -1.85
C SER A 11 -15.60 -16.97 -1.55
N PHE A 12 -14.95 -15.82 -1.69
CA PHE A 12 -13.54 -15.64 -1.34
C PHE A 12 -13.38 -15.67 0.17
N THR A 13 -12.88 -16.81 0.67
CA THR A 13 -12.51 -16.96 2.07
C THR A 13 -11.01 -16.73 2.20
N THR A 14 -10.60 -15.65 2.84
CA THR A 14 -9.19 -15.37 3.15
C THR A 14 -8.68 -16.39 4.16
N THR A 15 -8.05 -17.47 3.69
CA THR A 15 -7.41 -18.44 4.58
C THR A 15 -6.13 -17.83 5.16
N THR A 16 -6.20 -17.40 6.41
CA THR A 16 -5.04 -16.92 7.17
C THR A 16 -4.49 -18.10 7.96
N THR A 17 -3.45 -18.77 7.47
CA THR A 17 -2.72 -19.78 8.25
C THR A 17 -1.66 -19.05 9.10
N THR A 18 -1.95 -18.82 10.38
CA THR A 18 -0.97 -18.24 11.33
C THR A 18 -0.78 -19.18 12.51
N ASN A 19 0.34 -19.90 12.54
CA ASN A 19 0.74 -20.77 13.67
C ASN A 19 1.93 -20.22 14.47
N ALA A 20 2.28 -18.94 14.32
CA ALA A 20 3.30 -18.28 15.14
C ALA A 20 2.64 -17.42 16.25
N PRO A 21 3.21 -17.35 17.47
CA PRO A 21 2.71 -16.48 18.52
C PRO A 21 2.78 -15.02 18.06
N ARG A 22 1.65 -14.30 18.13
CA ARG A 22 1.57 -12.88 17.75
C ARG A 22 2.36 -12.04 18.74
N THR A 23 3.55 -11.61 18.36
CA THR A 23 4.34 -10.66 19.15
C THR A 23 3.71 -9.26 19.09
N PRO A 24 3.95 -8.38 20.08
CA PRO A 24 3.46 -7.01 20.03
C PRO A 24 3.93 -6.23 18.78
N ILE A 25 5.13 -6.54 18.27
CA ILE A 25 5.64 -5.92 17.04
C ILE A 25 4.93 -6.45 15.79
N ALA A 26 4.57 -7.75 15.75
CA ALA A 26 3.78 -8.29 14.65
C ALA A 26 2.40 -7.62 14.59
N THR A 27 1.73 -7.47 15.74
CA THR A 27 0.42 -6.78 15.81
C THR A 27 0.51 -5.33 15.33
N ALA A 28 1.54 -4.59 15.76
CA ALA A 28 1.75 -3.20 15.35
C ALA A 28 2.01 -3.08 13.83
N ALA A 29 2.90 -3.94 13.31
CA ALA A 29 3.23 -3.96 11.88
C ALA A 29 2.04 -4.38 11.01
N THR A 30 1.23 -5.35 11.45
CA THR A 30 -0.03 -5.73 10.78
C THR A 30 -1.01 -4.57 10.76
N ALA A 31 -1.22 -3.87 11.88
CA ALA A 31 -2.11 -2.71 11.93
C ALA A 31 -1.61 -1.59 10.98
N PHE A 32 -0.31 -1.35 10.95
CA PHE A 32 0.32 -0.38 10.05
C PHE A 32 0.15 -0.76 8.57
N LEU A 33 0.40 -2.02 8.22
CA LEU A 33 0.18 -2.53 6.86
C LEU A 33 -1.28 -2.42 6.43
N THR A 34 -2.22 -2.73 7.32
CA THR A 34 -3.66 -2.57 7.03
C THR A 34 -4.03 -1.11 6.77
N SER A 35 -3.45 -0.16 7.51
CA SER A 35 -3.61 1.28 7.23
C SER A 35 -3.03 1.67 5.86
N TYR A 36 -1.88 1.11 5.48
CA TYR A 36 -1.27 1.35 4.17
C TYR A 36 -2.13 0.76 3.03
N ALA A 37 -2.67 -0.44 3.23
CA ALA A 37 -3.61 -1.05 2.30
C ALA A 37 -4.91 -0.26 2.16
N ARG A 38 -5.42 0.35 3.24
CA ARG A 38 -6.55 1.27 3.18
C ARG A 38 -6.25 2.50 2.32
N ALA A 39 -5.03 3.05 2.39
CA ALA A 39 -4.62 4.15 1.51
C ALA A 39 -4.62 3.74 0.03
N MET A 40 -4.16 2.52 -0.30
CA MET A 40 -4.30 1.99 -1.67
C MET A 40 -5.77 1.78 -2.05
N HIS A 41 -6.60 1.31 -1.12
CA HIS A 41 -8.02 1.06 -1.37
C HIS A 41 -8.83 2.33 -1.67
N LEU A 42 -8.34 3.52 -1.32
CA LEU A 42 -8.94 4.78 -1.80
C LEU A 42 -8.97 4.88 -3.35
N ALA A 43 -8.17 4.07 -4.04
CA ALA A 43 -8.23 3.92 -5.48
C ALA A 43 -9.40 3.05 -5.99
N ASP A 44 -10.06 2.28 -5.12
CA ASP A 44 -11.14 1.37 -5.53
C ASP A 44 -12.38 2.17 -5.94
N PRO A 45 -12.77 2.14 -7.24
CA PRO A 45 -13.90 2.90 -7.75
C PRO A 45 -15.25 2.41 -7.22
N SER A 46 -15.33 1.22 -6.61
CA SER A 46 -16.54 0.73 -5.94
C SER A 46 -16.74 1.28 -4.53
N THR A 47 -15.72 1.96 -3.98
CA THR A 47 -15.76 2.50 -2.61
C THR A 47 -15.74 4.03 -2.56
N SER A 48 -15.28 4.71 -3.62
CA SER A 48 -15.33 6.16 -3.73
C SER A 48 -16.47 6.61 -4.64
N ALA A 49 -17.48 7.28 -4.07
CA ALA A 49 -18.52 8.00 -4.82
C ALA A 49 -17.98 9.25 -5.54
N GLN A 50 -16.73 9.65 -5.25
CA GLN A 50 -16.05 10.78 -5.85
C GLN A 50 -15.10 10.31 -6.95
N ALA A 51 -14.98 11.12 -8.01
CA ALA A 51 -13.95 10.96 -9.03
C ALA A 51 -12.59 10.75 -8.34
N THR A 52 -11.88 9.71 -8.75
CA THR A 52 -10.71 9.21 -8.07
C THR A 52 -9.66 10.33 -7.85
N ASN A 53 -9.28 10.57 -6.60
CA ASN A 53 -8.40 11.69 -6.23
C ASN A 53 -6.97 11.19 -6.03
N ILE A 54 -6.20 11.06 -7.13
CA ILE A 54 -4.78 10.66 -7.09
C ILE A 54 -3.97 11.46 -6.06
N PRO A 55 -4.10 12.80 -5.94
CA PRO A 55 -3.42 13.57 -4.89
C PRO A 55 -3.72 13.07 -3.47
N LEU A 56 -4.97 12.70 -3.18
CA LEU A 56 -5.36 12.17 -1.88
C LEU A 56 -4.70 10.82 -1.60
N ILE A 57 -4.74 9.91 -2.58
CA ILE A 57 -4.13 8.58 -2.48
C ILE A 57 -2.62 8.73 -2.27
N ALA A 58 -1.96 9.55 -3.08
CA ALA A 58 -0.53 9.79 -3.00
C ALA A 58 -0.12 10.39 -1.64
N ALA A 59 -0.89 11.33 -1.11
CA ALA A 59 -0.65 11.89 0.23
C ALA A 59 -0.82 10.84 1.33
N ALA A 60 -1.87 10.02 1.27
CA ALA A 60 -2.12 8.96 2.25
C ALA A 60 -1.02 7.88 2.23
N LEU A 61 -0.56 7.46 1.04
CA LEU A 61 0.55 6.53 0.89
C LEU A 61 1.87 7.15 1.36
N GLY A 62 2.16 8.38 0.93
CA GLY A 62 3.37 9.12 1.30
C GLY A 62 3.54 9.24 2.82
N ALA A 63 2.44 9.46 3.55
CA ALA A 63 2.43 9.56 5.02
C ALA A 63 2.89 8.28 5.76
N HIS A 64 3.01 7.13 5.08
CA HIS A 64 3.54 5.90 5.67
C HIS A 64 5.06 5.78 5.53
N TYR A 65 5.72 6.61 4.71
CA TYR A 65 7.16 6.56 4.51
C TYR A 65 7.91 7.40 5.55
N GLY A 66 8.96 6.81 6.13
CA GLY A 66 9.82 7.50 7.08
C GLY A 66 10.78 8.47 6.39
N ALA A 67 11.35 9.38 7.19
CA ALA A 67 12.50 10.17 6.74
C ALA A 67 13.66 9.22 6.39
N GLY A 68 14.24 9.39 5.19
CA GLY A 68 15.29 8.50 4.69
C GLY A 68 14.79 7.11 4.26
N CYS A 69 13.47 6.92 4.14
CA CYS A 69 12.93 5.69 3.55
C CYS A 69 13.62 5.41 2.22
N THR A 70 13.92 4.13 1.95
CA THR A 70 14.58 3.71 0.71
C THR A 70 13.74 2.69 -0.04
N ALA A 71 13.37 2.98 -1.28
CA ALA A 71 12.76 2.03 -2.19
C ALA A 71 13.82 1.40 -3.10
N TYR A 72 13.83 0.08 -3.14
CA TYR A 72 14.63 -0.74 -4.05
C TYR A 72 13.73 -1.33 -5.13
N THR A 73 14.18 -1.24 -6.37
CA THR A 73 13.43 -1.68 -7.54
C THR A 73 14.40 -2.10 -8.63
N LEU A 74 14.60 -3.40 -8.79
CA LEU A 74 15.61 -3.98 -9.67
C LEU A 74 17.00 -3.38 -9.36
N SER A 75 17.67 -2.79 -10.37
CA SER A 75 18.94 -2.08 -10.21
C SER A 75 18.79 -0.63 -9.71
N HIS A 76 17.57 -0.15 -9.48
CA HIS A 76 17.29 1.22 -9.07
C HIS A 76 17.04 1.33 -7.57
N ARG A 77 17.44 2.48 -7.03
CA ARG A 77 17.19 2.87 -5.64
C ARG A 77 16.78 4.33 -5.58
N ALA A 78 15.71 4.62 -4.84
CA ALA A 78 15.29 5.97 -4.50
C ALA A 78 15.23 6.13 -2.98
N SER A 79 15.66 7.27 -2.46
CA SER A 79 15.49 7.64 -1.06
C SER A 79 15.15 9.11 -0.95
N PHE A 80 14.23 9.44 -0.06
CA PHE A 80 13.73 10.80 0.11
C PHE A 80 13.79 11.23 1.57
N PRO A 81 14.04 12.53 1.83
CA PRO A 81 14.30 13.02 3.19
C PRO A 81 13.03 13.07 4.06
N SER A 82 11.84 13.02 3.46
CA SER A 82 10.57 13.15 4.18
C SER A 82 9.43 12.42 3.48
N ALA A 83 8.33 12.22 4.22
CA ALA A 83 7.09 11.64 3.72
C ALA A 83 6.52 12.45 2.52
N ASP A 84 6.53 13.77 2.62
CA ASP A 84 5.93 14.66 1.60
C ASP A 84 6.73 14.64 0.29
N ALA A 85 8.04 14.39 0.35
CA ALA A 85 8.89 14.28 -0.84
C ALA A 85 8.55 13.05 -1.71
N TRP A 86 7.86 12.03 -1.16
CA TRP A 86 7.39 10.88 -1.95
C TRP A 86 6.14 11.19 -2.77
N VAL A 87 5.30 12.13 -2.34
CA VAL A 87 3.96 12.36 -2.89
C VAL A 87 3.97 12.58 -4.41
N PRO A 88 4.85 13.45 -4.99
CA PRO A 88 4.87 13.64 -6.44
C PRO A 88 5.19 12.36 -7.21
N GLY A 89 6.16 11.57 -6.72
CA GLY A 89 6.56 10.32 -7.37
C GLY A 89 5.45 9.26 -7.34
N ILE A 90 4.72 9.15 -6.22
CA ILE A 90 3.57 8.25 -6.10
C ILE A 90 2.45 8.68 -7.07
N ALA A 91 2.13 9.98 -7.10
CA ALA A 91 1.11 10.51 -7.99
C ALA A 91 1.44 10.22 -9.47
N THR A 92 2.67 10.52 -9.91
CA THR A 92 3.13 10.21 -11.27
C THR A 92 3.04 8.72 -11.58
N HIS A 93 3.34 7.84 -10.62
CA HIS A 93 3.23 6.39 -10.83
C HIS A 93 1.76 5.95 -11.03
N LEU A 94 0.83 6.46 -10.22
CA LEU A 94 -0.61 6.18 -10.37
C LEU A 94 -1.20 6.78 -11.66
N GLU A 95 -0.73 7.96 -12.07
CA GLU A 95 -1.11 8.59 -13.35
C GLU A 95 -0.63 7.76 -14.55
N ARG A 96 0.53 7.09 -14.47
CA ARG A 96 0.99 6.15 -15.51
C ARG A 96 0.06 4.94 -15.63
N PHE A 97 -0.34 4.36 -14.51
CA PHE A 97 -1.35 3.29 -14.48
C PHE A 97 -2.66 3.70 -15.17
N ASP A 98 -3.11 4.94 -14.94
CA ASP A 98 -4.31 5.44 -15.61
C ASP A 98 -4.10 5.65 -17.11
N ARG A 99 -3.00 6.34 -17.50
CA ARG A 99 -2.69 6.64 -18.91
C ARG A 99 -2.47 5.39 -19.76
N CYS A 100 -1.93 4.32 -19.18
CA CYS A 100 -1.74 3.06 -19.88
C CYS A 100 -3.02 2.19 -19.93
N GLY A 101 -4.16 2.69 -19.43
CA GLY A 101 -5.45 2.02 -19.48
C GLY A 101 -5.61 0.88 -18.47
N LEU A 102 -4.62 0.61 -17.62
CA LEU A 102 -4.72 -0.37 -16.55
C LEU A 102 -5.66 0.12 -15.44
N GLY A 103 -5.66 1.42 -15.15
CA GLY A 103 -6.20 1.91 -13.89
C GLY A 103 -5.36 1.42 -12.70
N TYR A 104 -5.78 1.77 -11.49
CA TYR A 104 -4.98 1.59 -10.28
C TYR A 104 -5.81 1.05 -9.10
N ASP A 105 -6.84 0.27 -9.40
CA ASP A 105 -7.59 -0.55 -8.44
C ASP A 105 -6.68 -1.69 -7.95
N ILE A 106 -5.92 -1.39 -6.90
CA ILE A 106 -4.92 -2.26 -6.29
C ILE A 106 -5.30 -2.50 -4.84
N PHE A 107 -5.32 -3.77 -4.43
CA PHE A 107 -5.71 -4.17 -3.08
C PHE A 107 -4.79 -5.24 -2.53
N LEU A 108 -4.72 -5.29 -1.19
CA LEU A 108 -3.93 -6.29 -0.48
C LEU A 108 -4.65 -7.64 -0.52
N ALA A 109 -4.10 -8.59 -1.29
CA ALA A 109 -4.66 -9.94 -1.40
C ALA A 109 -4.29 -10.81 -0.21
N ARG A 110 -3.02 -10.79 0.19
CA ARG A 110 -2.47 -11.60 1.29
C ARG A 110 -1.30 -10.86 1.94
N HIS A 111 -0.98 -11.22 3.18
CA HIS A 111 0.24 -10.73 3.82
C HIS A 111 0.78 -11.72 4.84
N ARG A 112 2.08 -11.61 5.15
CA ARG A 112 2.71 -12.18 6.34
C ARG A 112 3.60 -11.13 6.99
N VAL A 113 3.72 -11.22 8.31
CA VAL A 113 4.57 -10.33 9.10
C VAL A 113 5.59 -11.18 9.86
N GLU A 114 6.86 -10.83 9.70
CA GLU A 114 7.99 -11.50 10.31
C GLU A 114 8.71 -10.52 11.27
N PRO A 115 8.54 -10.69 12.59
CA PRO A 115 9.29 -9.90 13.57
C PRO A 115 10.80 -10.02 13.38
N VAL A 116 11.50 -8.89 13.40
CA VAL A 116 12.97 -8.83 13.34
C VAL A 116 13.55 -8.45 14.70
N SER A 117 12.90 -7.52 15.40
CA SER A 117 13.25 -7.06 16.75
C SER A 117 12.01 -6.55 17.47
N GLU A 118 12.14 -6.12 18.73
CA GLU A 118 11.02 -5.46 19.44
C GLU A 118 10.50 -4.19 18.74
N GLY A 119 11.34 -3.55 17.91
CA GLY A 119 11.03 -2.30 17.21
C GLY A 119 10.89 -2.42 15.69
N SER A 120 11.01 -3.62 15.11
CA SER A 120 10.92 -3.79 13.65
C SER A 120 10.38 -5.15 13.21
N ALA A 121 9.72 -5.15 12.06
CA ALA A 121 9.24 -6.35 11.38
C ALA A 121 9.32 -6.18 9.86
N LEU A 122 9.44 -7.30 9.15
CA LEU A 122 9.26 -7.35 7.70
C LEU A 122 7.81 -7.71 7.39
N CYS A 123 7.17 -6.91 6.56
CA CYS A 123 5.84 -7.12 6.04
C CYS A 123 5.95 -7.55 4.60
N TRP A 124 5.67 -8.82 4.33
CA TRP A 124 5.55 -9.31 2.96
C TRP A 124 4.09 -9.18 2.54
N ALA A 125 3.85 -8.33 1.54
CA ALA A 125 2.50 -7.98 1.10
C ALA A 125 2.31 -8.45 -0.35
N THR A 126 1.35 -9.34 -0.56
CA THR A 126 0.88 -9.71 -1.89
C THR A 126 -0.22 -8.76 -2.30
N TRP A 127 0.06 -7.92 -3.29
CA TRP A 127 -0.90 -7.01 -3.91
C TRP A 127 -1.54 -7.69 -5.12
N ARG A 128 -2.77 -7.27 -5.44
CA ARG A 128 -3.47 -7.63 -6.67
C ARG A 128 -4.01 -6.37 -7.33
N ILE A 129 -3.88 -6.31 -8.65
CA ILE A 129 -4.55 -5.28 -9.46
C ILE A 129 -5.79 -5.86 -10.15
N ARG A 130 -6.86 -5.07 -10.20
CA ARG A 130 -7.99 -5.25 -11.11
C ARG A 130 -7.88 -4.22 -12.24
N PRO A 131 -7.38 -4.61 -13.43
CA PRO A 131 -7.32 -3.71 -14.56
C PRO A 131 -8.70 -3.20 -14.94
N ARG A 132 -8.75 -1.99 -15.48
CA ARG A 132 -9.97 -1.35 -15.99
C ARG A 132 -10.67 -2.29 -16.96
N ALA A 133 -12.00 -2.37 -16.87
CA ALA A 133 -12.81 -3.13 -17.81
C ALA A 133 -12.53 -2.68 -19.25
N GLY A 134 -12.31 -3.64 -20.15
CA GLY A 134 -11.96 -3.36 -21.54
C GLY A 134 -10.47 -3.09 -21.81
N SER A 135 -9.59 -3.10 -20.81
CA SER A 135 -8.14 -2.93 -21.00
C SER A 135 -7.46 -4.09 -21.76
N GLY A 136 -8.13 -5.24 -21.90
CA GLY A 136 -7.56 -6.45 -22.50
C GLY A 136 -6.45 -7.11 -21.67
N THR A 137 -6.11 -6.56 -20.50
CA THR A 137 -5.08 -7.08 -19.60
C THR A 137 -5.71 -7.84 -18.44
N GLU A 138 -5.24 -9.04 -18.17
CA GLU A 138 -5.67 -9.81 -16.98
C GLU A 138 -5.03 -9.22 -15.72
N GLY A 139 -5.81 -9.13 -14.64
CA GLY A 139 -5.28 -8.76 -13.32
C GLY A 139 -4.29 -9.80 -12.80
N TRP A 140 -3.27 -9.32 -12.09
CA TRP A 140 -2.21 -10.16 -11.56
C TRP A 140 -1.87 -9.81 -10.13
N GLU A 141 -1.08 -10.69 -9.52
CA GLU A 141 -0.56 -10.52 -8.17
C GLU A 141 0.96 -10.34 -8.20
N TRP A 142 1.48 -9.57 -7.27
CA TRP A 142 2.91 -9.42 -7.01
C TRP A 142 3.17 -9.29 -5.52
N GLU A 143 4.38 -9.62 -5.09
CA GLU A 143 4.78 -9.49 -3.68
C GLU A 143 5.85 -8.42 -3.52
N ASN A 144 5.60 -7.49 -2.60
CA ASN A 144 6.57 -6.50 -2.15
C ASN A 144 6.95 -6.78 -0.69
N VAL A 145 8.16 -6.37 -0.30
CA VAL A 145 8.64 -6.44 1.10
C VAL A 145 8.75 -5.03 1.65
N TYR A 146 8.11 -4.78 2.80
CA TYR A 146 8.16 -3.50 3.49
C TYR A 146 8.77 -3.69 4.88
N ALA A 147 9.74 -2.86 5.24
CA ALA A 147 10.34 -2.88 6.58
C ALA A 147 9.63 -1.89 7.49
N TYR A 148 8.80 -2.41 8.40
CA TYR A 148 8.16 -1.62 9.43
C TYR A 148 9.15 -1.27 10.54
N ARG A 149 9.17 0.01 10.92
CA ARG A 149 9.86 0.53 12.09
C ARG A 149 8.81 1.12 13.05
N ARG A 150 8.78 0.64 14.29
CA ARG A 150 7.94 1.21 15.34
C ARG A 150 8.48 2.60 15.71
N ALA A 151 7.59 3.56 15.94
CA ALA A 151 8.00 4.84 16.52
C ALA A 151 8.59 4.63 17.93
N PRO A 152 9.66 5.34 18.31
CA PRO A 152 10.18 5.24 19.67
C PRO A 152 9.12 5.68 20.67
N THR A 153 8.95 4.91 21.75
CA THR A 153 8.05 5.27 22.84
C THR A 153 8.48 6.61 23.44
N GLY A 154 7.61 7.62 23.34
CA GLY A 154 7.85 8.95 23.90
C GLY A 154 8.53 9.96 22.95
N THR A 155 8.76 9.62 21.68
CA THR A 155 9.21 10.62 20.69
C THR A 155 8.02 11.13 19.89
N VAL A 156 7.61 12.35 20.18
CA VAL A 156 6.79 13.18 19.30
C VAL A 156 7.51 13.27 17.97
N GLY A 157 6.85 12.82 16.89
CA GLY A 157 7.17 13.11 15.48
C GLY A 157 8.65 13.22 15.12
N GLY A 158 9.20 12.18 14.50
CA GLY A 158 10.37 12.32 13.62
C GLY A 158 10.00 13.17 12.39
N GLY A 159 9.98 14.48 12.59
CA GLY A 159 9.71 15.51 11.60
C GLY A 159 9.95 16.85 12.27
N GLY A 160 11.11 17.46 11.98
CA GLY A 160 11.38 18.82 12.40
C GLY A 160 10.27 19.73 11.90
N GLY A 161 9.51 20.31 12.83
CA GLY A 161 8.44 21.24 12.53
C GLY A 161 7.24 21.16 13.48
N GLY A 162 7.44 21.65 14.72
CA GLY A 162 6.42 22.35 15.51
C GLY A 162 5.18 21.59 16.01
N GLY A 163 5.06 21.50 17.34
CA GLY A 163 3.76 21.37 18.03
C GLY A 163 3.45 19.95 18.48
N GLY A 164 3.63 19.69 19.77
CA GLY A 164 3.27 18.42 20.38
C GLY A 164 1.77 18.19 20.40
N GLU A 165 1.35 17.04 19.89
CA GLU A 165 0.11 16.38 20.30
C GLU A 165 0.30 14.87 20.13
N LYS A 166 0.03 14.11 21.19
CA LYS A 166 -0.02 12.64 21.13
C LYS A 166 -1.33 12.23 20.44
N ALA A 167 -1.26 11.71 19.21
CA ALA A 167 -2.21 10.78 18.58
C ALA A 167 -1.81 10.62 17.10
N GLY A 168 -2.13 9.49 16.47
CA GLY A 168 -1.72 9.18 15.10
C GLY A 168 -2.08 10.29 14.09
N ARG A 169 -1.26 10.39 13.03
CA ARG A 169 -1.49 11.36 11.94
C ARG A 169 -2.81 11.01 11.25
N LYS A 170 -3.77 11.93 11.23
CA LYS A 170 -4.98 11.80 10.40
C LYS A 170 -4.57 11.83 8.93
N ILE A 171 -5.05 10.85 8.17
CA ILE A 171 -4.83 10.70 6.73
C ILE A 171 -6.15 10.32 6.05
N GLY A 172 -6.27 10.51 4.73
CA GLY A 172 -7.46 10.04 3.99
C GLY A 172 -8.51 11.08 3.61
N GLY A 173 -8.33 12.36 3.97
CA GLY A 173 -9.18 13.46 3.51
C GLY A 173 -9.85 14.21 4.65
N GLU A 174 -11.01 14.83 4.38
CA GLU A 174 -11.85 15.49 5.39
C GLU A 174 -13.08 14.62 5.72
N GLY A 175 -13.58 14.70 6.95
CA GLY A 175 -14.81 14.03 7.35
C GLY A 175 -14.67 12.50 7.47
N ALA A 176 -15.61 11.74 6.88
CA ALA A 176 -15.74 10.29 7.04
C ALA A 176 -14.58 9.49 6.42
N ASP A 177 -13.85 10.10 5.48
CA ASP A 177 -12.73 9.48 4.78
C ASP A 177 -11.40 9.64 5.55
N ALA A 178 -11.37 10.50 6.58
CA ALA A 178 -10.22 10.63 7.46
C ALA A 178 -10.11 9.44 8.43
N TRP A 179 -8.92 8.86 8.56
CA TRP A 179 -8.62 7.87 9.60
C TRP A 179 -7.27 8.14 10.27
N GLU A 180 -7.10 7.57 11.44
CA GLU A 180 -5.86 7.67 12.20
C GLU A 180 -4.86 6.62 11.71
N LYS A 181 -3.71 7.07 11.19
CA LYS A 181 -2.61 6.18 10.85
C LYS A 181 -1.95 5.66 12.13
N PRO A 182 -1.75 4.33 12.29
CA PRO A 182 -0.94 3.79 13.37
C PRO A 182 0.48 4.37 13.41
N GLU A 183 1.10 4.35 14.59
CA GLU A 183 2.47 4.81 14.78
C GLU A 183 3.49 3.97 13.99
N GLY A 184 4.62 4.60 13.66
CA GLY A 184 5.70 3.99 12.89
C GLY A 184 5.73 4.44 11.43
N TRP A 185 6.64 3.83 10.67
CA TRP A 185 6.88 4.12 9.27
C TRP A 185 7.50 2.93 8.54
N TRP A 186 7.43 2.97 7.20
CA TRP A 186 8.27 2.14 6.34
C TRP A 186 9.67 2.74 6.26
N GLU A 187 10.67 1.93 6.59
CA GLU A 187 12.08 2.29 6.49
C GLU A 187 12.67 1.91 5.13
N PHE A 188 12.28 0.78 4.58
CA PHE A 188 12.60 0.42 3.20
C PHE A 188 11.52 -0.44 2.56
N ILE A 189 11.58 -0.52 1.24
CA ILE A 189 10.67 -1.28 0.40
C ILE A 189 11.46 -1.99 -0.69
N VAL A 190 11.08 -3.22 -1.03
CA VAL A 190 11.55 -3.94 -2.20
C VAL A 190 10.36 -4.22 -3.11
N SER A 191 10.41 -3.70 -4.33
CA SER A 191 9.31 -3.72 -5.33
C SER A 191 9.68 -4.40 -6.64
N ASP A 192 10.65 -5.31 -6.63
CA ASP A 192 11.18 -5.94 -7.85
C ASP A 192 10.10 -6.73 -8.62
N ASN A 193 9.24 -7.47 -7.89
CA ASN A 193 8.18 -8.26 -8.48
C ASN A 193 7.07 -7.39 -9.07
N GLU A 194 6.77 -6.25 -8.44
CA GLU A 194 5.83 -5.25 -8.95
C GLU A 194 6.27 -4.78 -10.34
N ILE A 195 7.49 -4.25 -10.43
CA ILE A 195 7.99 -3.66 -11.68
C ILE A 195 8.26 -4.74 -12.73
N SER A 196 8.76 -5.91 -12.35
CA SER A 196 8.92 -7.03 -13.30
C SER A 196 7.58 -7.49 -13.87
N GLY A 197 6.58 -7.66 -13.01
CA GLY A 197 5.24 -8.08 -13.42
C GLY A 197 4.52 -7.04 -14.29
N LEU A 198 4.76 -5.76 -13.99
CA LEU A 198 4.23 -4.62 -14.74
C LEU A 198 4.89 -4.51 -16.13
N LEU A 199 6.22 -4.52 -16.21
CA LEU A 199 6.96 -4.40 -17.48
C LEU A 199 6.74 -5.60 -18.41
N ALA A 200 6.42 -6.79 -17.87
CA ALA A 200 6.01 -7.94 -18.69
C ALA A 200 4.67 -7.72 -19.42
N ARG A 201 3.81 -6.82 -18.92
CA ARG A 201 2.46 -6.54 -19.47
C ARG A 201 2.41 -5.21 -20.23
N VAL A 202 3.14 -4.21 -19.73
CA VAL A 202 3.24 -2.87 -20.30
C VAL A 202 4.73 -2.52 -20.42
N PRO A 203 5.43 -2.98 -21.48
CA PRO A 203 6.89 -2.85 -21.59
C PRO A 203 7.41 -1.42 -21.56
N ASN A 204 6.62 -0.46 -22.06
CA ASN A 204 6.96 0.96 -22.10
C ASN A 204 6.45 1.75 -20.88
N PHE A 205 5.97 1.09 -19.82
CA PHE A 205 5.31 1.75 -18.67
C PHE A 205 6.13 2.92 -18.08
N MET A 206 7.46 2.77 -17.99
CA MET A 206 8.34 3.80 -17.42
C MET A 206 8.52 5.04 -18.32
N GLU A 207 8.23 4.91 -19.60
CA GLU A 207 8.34 5.98 -20.61
C GLU A 207 7.03 6.75 -20.77
N LEU A 208 5.93 6.23 -20.22
CA LEU A 208 4.62 6.88 -20.25
C LEU A 208 4.66 8.16 -19.41
#